data_AF-A0A8J7P0A2-F1
#
_entry.id   AF-A0A8J7P0A2-F1
#
_cell.length_a   1.000
_cell.length_b   1.000
_cell.length_c   1.000
_cell.angle_alpha   90.00
_cell.angle_beta   90.00
_cell.angle_gamma   90.00
#
_symmetry.space_group_name_H-M   'P 1'
#
loop_
_entity.id
_entity.type
_entity.pdbx_description
1 polymer ?
#
loop_
_entity_poly.entity_id
_entity_poly.type
_entity_poly.pdbx_seq_one_letter_code
_entity_poly.pdbx_strand_id
1 'polypeptide(L)'
;MGHWTDAERHAIEKLWGQIHVDEIGPQALARLLIVYPWTQRYFGAFGNLTNAAAILGNAKVAHHGKVVLGALDKAVHDLEHIVENYASLSELHSTKLHVDPDNFRLLGDCITIVLAAKLGTGFTVEVNAAFQKFLDVVIAALRKHMVHFTDAEAKAIKAVWGKVNVDTVGPQALARLLIVYPWTQRYFGAFGNLTNAAAILGNAKVAHHGKVVLGALDKAVQDPEHITANYASLSELHSTKLHVDPDNFRLLGDCITIVLAAQFGTSFTVELNAAFQKFLDVVIAALRKQYH
;
A
#
# COMPACT_ATOMS: atom_id res chain seq x y z
N MET A 1 -16.87 -3.95 5.16
CA MET A 1 -17.66 -3.45 4.01
C MET A 1 -18.36 -2.20 4.48
N GLY A 2 -18.31 -1.13 3.69
CA GLY A 2 -18.75 0.20 4.13
C GLY A 2 -20.26 0.23 4.27
N HIS A 3 -20.77 0.37 5.49
CA HIS A 3 -22.15 0.81 5.66
C HIS A 3 -22.24 2.26 5.14
N TRP A 4 -23.14 2.49 4.19
CA TRP A 4 -23.39 3.81 3.61
C TRP A 4 -24.64 4.42 4.21
N THR A 5 -24.50 5.62 4.76
CA THR A 5 -25.64 6.43 5.19
C THR A 5 -26.36 7.04 3.99
N ASP A 6 -27.64 7.36 4.13
CA ASP A 6 -28.40 8.03 3.05
C ASP A 6 -27.76 9.37 2.64
N ALA A 7 -27.17 10.09 3.59
CA ALA A 7 -26.44 11.32 3.34
C ALA A 7 -25.19 11.10 2.46
N GLU A 8 -24.41 10.04 2.73
CA GLU A 8 -23.25 9.68 1.91
C GLU A 8 -23.68 9.28 0.49
N ARG A 9 -24.71 8.43 0.35
CA ARG A 9 -25.24 8.03 -0.96
C ARG A 9 -25.65 9.26 -1.78
N HIS A 10 -26.47 10.12 -1.17
CA HIS A 10 -26.94 11.34 -1.84
C HIS A 10 -25.77 12.26 -2.22
N ALA A 11 -24.78 12.42 -1.35
CA ALA A 11 -23.60 13.25 -1.65
C ALA A 11 -22.79 12.69 -2.83
N ILE A 12 -22.56 11.37 -2.88
CA ILE A 12 -21.83 10.70 -3.96
C ILE A 12 -22.59 10.82 -5.28
N GLU A 13 -23.89 10.49 -5.30
CA GLU A 13 -24.74 10.59 -6.49
C GLU A 13 -24.82 12.03 -7.02
N LYS A 14 -25.04 13.00 -6.12
CA LYS A 14 -25.11 14.42 -6.47
C LYS A 14 -23.78 14.92 -7.04
N LEU A 15 -22.65 14.56 -6.43
CA LEU A 15 -21.33 14.92 -6.96
C LEU A 15 -21.14 14.30 -8.35
N TRP A 16 -21.46 13.02 -8.51
CA TRP A 16 -21.27 12.31 -9.78
C TRP A 16 -22.09 12.92 -10.91
N GLY A 17 -23.33 13.35 -10.63
CA GLY A 17 -24.17 14.05 -11.60
C GLY A 17 -23.68 15.44 -12.02
N GLN A 18 -22.68 16.01 -11.35
CA GLN A 18 -22.12 17.33 -11.67
C GLN A 18 -20.83 17.27 -12.50
N ILE A 19 -20.31 16.06 -12.78
CA ILE A 19 -19.03 15.89 -13.48
C ILE A 19 -19.21 15.21 -14.83
N HIS A 20 -18.23 15.43 -15.71
CA HIS A 20 -18.10 14.70 -16.96
C HIS A 20 -16.89 13.77 -16.90
N VAL A 21 -17.11 12.48 -17.14
CA VAL A 21 -16.03 11.48 -17.07
C VAL A 21 -14.93 11.73 -18.10
N ASP A 22 -15.32 12.30 -19.25
CA ASP A 22 -14.43 12.69 -20.36
C ASP A 22 -13.56 13.90 -20.04
N GLU A 23 -13.89 14.63 -18.97
CA GLU A 23 -13.11 15.78 -18.50
C GLU A 23 -12.23 15.38 -17.30
N ILE A 24 -12.83 14.82 -16.26
CA ILE A 24 -12.15 14.55 -14.99
C ILE A 24 -11.17 13.38 -15.11
N GLY A 25 -11.52 12.34 -15.88
CA GLY A 25 -10.71 11.14 -16.05
C GLY A 25 -9.34 11.43 -16.67
N PRO A 26 -9.29 12.07 -17.85
CA PRO A 26 -8.03 12.51 -18.46
C PRO A 26 -7.18 13.38 -17.54
N GLN A 27 -7.78 14.35 -16.85
CA GLN A 27 -7.07 15.27 -15.96
C GLN A 27 -6.46 14.53 -14.76
N ALA A 28 -7.19 13.60 -14.15
CA ALA A 28 -6.70 12.82 -13.01
C ALA A 28 -5.54 11.89 -13.42
N LEU A 29 -5.66 11.17 -14.53
CA LEU A 29 -4.58 10.30 -15.00
C LEU A 29 -3.35 11.09 -15.45
N ALA A 30 -3.53 12.22 -16.15
CA ALA A 30 -2.41 13.09 -16.49
C ALA A 30 -1.69 13.61 -15.23
N ARG A 31 -2.45 14.01 -14.20
CA ARG A 31 -1.88 14.46 -12.92
C ARG A 31 -1.08 13.35 -12.23
N LEU A 32 -1.59 12.11 -12.22
CA LEU A 32 -0.86 10.96 -11.69
C LEU A 32 0.50 10.81 -12.37
N LEU A 33 0.54 10.82 -13.71
CA LEU A 33 1.76 10.60 -14.48
C LEU A 33 2.77 11.76 -14.35
N ILE A 34 2.29 12.98 -14.09
CA ILE A 34 3.13 14.17 -13.91
C ILE A 34 3.70 14.22 -12.48
N VAL A 35 2.84 14.07 -11.47
CA VAL A 35 3.22 14.24 -10.05
C VAL A 35 3.97 13.01 -9.54
N TYR A 36 3.63 11.82 -10.04
CA TYR A 36 4.19 10.55 -9.62
C TYR A 36 4.84 9.83 -10.81
N PRO A 37 5.96 10.33 -11.35
CA PRO A 37 6.52 9.87 -12.62
C PRO A 37 6.92 8.39 -12.64
N TRP A 38 7.15 7.75 -11.48
CA TRP A 38 7.39 6.31 -11.42
C TRP A 38 6.19 5.47 -11.89
N THR A 39 4.97 6.01 -11.83
CA THR A 39 3.77 5.34 -12.32
C THR A 39 3.77 5.18 -13.83
N GLN A 40 4.54 5.97 -14.57
CA GLN A 40 4.66 5.88 -16.03
C GLN A 40 5.17 4.50 -16.49
N ARG A 41 5.86 3.74 -15.62
CA ARG A 41 6.35 2.38 -15.92
C ARG A 41 5.24 1.41 -16.35
N TYR A 42 4.00 1.63 -15.89
CA TYR A 42 2.85 0.79 -16.26
C TYR A 42 2.25 1.15 -17.63
N PHE A 43 2.69 2.26 -18.22
CA PHE A 43 2.09 2.84 -19.43
C PHE A 43 3.07 2.88 -20.61
N GLY A 44 4.03 1.96 -20.68
CA GLY A 44 5.03 1.92 -21.77
C GLY A 44 4.43 1.89 -23.18
N ALA A 45 3.23 1.31 -23.34
CA ALA A 45 2.50 1.28 -24.61
C ALA A 45 1.87 2.64 -25.00
N PHE A 46 1.91 3.65 -24.14
CA PHE A 46 1.26 4.95 -24.37
C PHE A 46 2.16 5.90 -25.18
N GLY A 47 3.41 5.53 -25.44
CA GLY A 47 4.35 6.35 -26.22
C GLY A 47 5.04 7.39 -25.35
N ASN A 48 5.20 8.62 -25.87
CA ASN A 48 5.95 9.66 -25.18
C ASN A 48 5.20 10.18 -23.95
N LEU A 49 5.78 9.98 -22.75
CA LEU A 49 5.31 10.52 -21.46
C LEU A 49 6.40 11.35 -20.74
N THR A 50 7.44 11.76 -21.45
CA THR A 50 8.68 12.32 -20.86
C THR A 50 8.52 13.68 -20.16
N ASN A 51 7.45 14.42 -20.45
CA ASN A 51 7.17 15.71 -19.84
C ASN A 51 5.66 16.00 -19.81
N ALA A 52 5.27 17.04 -19.06
CA ALA A 52 3.87 17.41 -18.87
C ALA A 52 3.12 17.70 -20.18
N ALA A 53 3.74 18.39 -21.13
CA ALA A 53 3.10 18.69 -22.42
C ALA A 53 2.84 17.41 -23.23
N ALA A 54 3.81 16.49 -23.24
CA ALA A 54 3.65 15.18 -23.88
C ALA A 54 2.51 14.37 -23.24
N ILE A 55 2.43 14.35 -21.90
CA ILE A 55 1.36 13.63 -21.16
C ILE A 55 -0.01 14.24 -21.45
N LEU A 56 -0.14 15.57 -21.34
CA LEU A 56 -1.41 16.29 -21.54
C LEU A 56 -1.93 16.18 -22.98
N GLY A 57 -1.02 16.14 -23.97
CA GLY A 57 -1.36 15.95 -25.38
C GLY A 57 -1.56 14.49 -25.80
N ASN A 58 -1.39 13.52 -24.91
CA ASN A 58 -1.41 12.11 -25.27
C ASN A 58 -2.85 11.55 -25.33
N ALA A 59 -3.31 11.21 -26.54
CA ALA A 59 -4.64 10.66 -26.75
C ALA A 59 -4.90 9.34 -26.00
N LYS A 60 -3.86 8.50 -25.78
CA LYS A 60 -4.00 7.25 -25.00
C LYS A 60 -4.16 7.54 -23.51
N VAL A 61 -3.48 8.55 -22.99
CA VAL A 61 -3.68 9.02 -21.60
C VAL A 61 -5.11 9.53 -21.44
N ALA A 62 -5.58 10.39 -22.34
CA ALA A 62 -6.96 10.90 -22.28
C ALA A 62 -7.98 9.76 -22.37
N HIS A 63 -7.83 8.87 -23.36
CA HIS A 63 -8.73 7.72 -23.50
C HIS A 63 -8.75 6.83 -22.26
N HIS A 64 -7.59 6.46 -21.72
CA HIS A 64 -7.54 5.59 -20.56
C HIS A 64 -8.03 6.28 -19.28
N GLY A 65 -7.79 7.59 -19.12
CA GLY A 65 -8.38 8.37 -18.03
C GLY A 65 -9.90 8.31 -18.03
N LYS A 66 -10.53 8.42 -19.22
CA LYS A 66 -11.97 8.19 -19.39
C LYS A 66 -12.38 6.77 -19.01
N VAL A 67 -11.63 5.75 -19.42
CA VAL A 67 -11.91 4.35 -19.04
C VAL A 67 -11.87 4.16 -17.52
N VAL A 68 -10.83 4.68 -16.85
CA VAL A 68 -10.69 4.57 -15.39
C VAL A 68 -11.85 5.24 -14.67
N LEU A 69 -12.16 6.49 -15.01
CA LEU A 69 -13.20 7.22 -14.30
C LEU A 69 -14.60 6.68 -14.63
N GLY A 70 -14.85 6.32 -15.90
CA GLY A 70 -16.08 5.65 -16.30
C GLY A 70 -16.27 4.31 -15.61
N ALA A 71 -15.19 3.60 -15.27
CA ALA A 71 -15.30 2.36 -14.51
C ALA A 71 -15.85 2.59 -13.08
N LEU A 72 -15.72 3.79 -12.49
CA LEU A 72 -16.28 4.11 -11.16
C LEU A 72 -17.81 4.26 -11.18
N ASP A 73 -18.42 4.47 -12.35
CA ASP A 73 -19.87 4.65 -12.50
C ASP A 73 -20.65 3.47 -11.93
N LYS A 74 -20.15 2.24 -12.13
CA LYS A 74 -20.73 1.02 -11.57
C LYS A 74 -20.72 1.04 -10.03
N ALA A 75 -19.65 1.53 -9.41
CA ALA A 75 -19.59 1.65 -7.94
C ALA A 75 -20.57 2.70 -7.42
N VAL A 76 -20.70 3.85 -8.11
CA VAL A 76 -21.59 4.94 -7.70
C VAL A 76 -23.04 4.47 -7.64
N HIS A 77 -23.48 3.68 -8.63
CA HIS A 77 -24.86 3.17 -8.72
C HIS A 77 -25.11 1.88 -7.92
N ASP A 78 -24.06 1.23 -7.41
CA ASP A 78 -24.17 -0.01 -6.64
C ASP A 78 -23.12 -0.07 -5.53
N LEU A 79 -23.32 0.80 -4.54
CA LEU A 79 -22.43 1.02 -3.40
C LEU A 79 -22.34 -0.21 -2.47
N GLU A 80 -23.34 -1.09 -2.46
CA GLU A 80 -23.36 -2.29 -1.61
C GLU A 80 -22.46 -3.40 -2.16
N HIS A 81 -22.37 -3.54 -3.49
CA HIS A 81 -21.67 -4.66 -4.11
C HIS A 81 -20.35 -4.26 -4.78
N ILE A 82 -19.71 -3.16 -4.35
CA ILE A 82 -18.44 -2.67 -4.92
C ILE A 82 -17.40 -3.81 -5.00
N VAL A 83 -17.20 -4.58 -3.93
CA VAL A 83 -16.19 -5.64 -3.90
C VAL A 83 -16.42 -6.70 -4.98
N GLU A 84 -17.67 -7.11 -5.18
CA GLU A 84 -18.06 -8.09 -6.20
C GLU A 84 -17.96 -7.48 -7.60
N ASN A 85 -18.39 -6.23 -7.73
CA ASN A 85 -18.42 -5.49 -8.99
C ASN A 85 -17.03 -5.26 -9.60
N TYR A 86 -15.98 -5.17 -8.78
CA TYR A 86 -14.58 -5.02 -9.23
C TYR A 86 -13.75 -6.29 -9.11
N ALA A 87 -14.31 -7.45 -8.77
CA ALA A 87 -13.53 -8.67 -8.53
C ALA A 87 -12.62 -9.04 -9.71
N SER A 88 -13.15 -9.06 -10.94
CA SER A 88 -12.36 -9.36 -12.15
C SER A 88 -11.33 -8.28 -12.48
N LEU A 89 -11.64 -7.00 -12.19
CA LEU A 89 -10.67 -5.91 -12.37
C LEU A 89 -9.54 -6.02 -11.33
N SER A 90 -9.85 -6.38 -10.10
CA SER A 90 -8.87 -6.63 -9.06
C SER A 90 -7.94 -7.78 -9.45
N GLU A 91 -8.48 -8.88 -9.96
CA GLU A 91 -7.70 -10.02 -10.45
C GLU A 91 -6.79 -9.59 -11.62
N LEU A 92 -7.34 -8.89 -12.62
CA LEU A 92 -6.56 -8.38 -13.75
C LEU A 92 -5.36 -7.53 -13.31
N HIS A 93 -5.61 -6.58 -12.40
CA HIS A 93 -4.56 -5.69 -11.92
C HIS A 93 -3.51 -6.43 -11.07
N SER A 94 -3.92 -7.48 -10.35
CA SER A 94 -3.03 -8.29 -9.52
C SER A 94 -2.17 -9.25 -10.36
N THR A 95 -2.81 -10.06 -11.21
CA THR A 95 -2.20 -11.25 -11.82
C THR A 95 -1.59 -11.01 -13.20
N LYS A 96 -2.04 -9.97 -13.92
CA LYS A 96 -1.53 -9.67 -15.28
C LYS A 96 -0.81 -8.35 -15.35
N LEU A 97 -1.37 -7.31 -14.75
CA LEU A 97 -0.78 -5.97 -14.81
C LEU A 97 0.26 -5.74 -13.71
N HIS A 98 0.21 -6.52 -12.63
CA HIS A 98 1.11 -6.45 -11.47
C HIS A 98 1.28 -5.00 -10.97
N VAL A 99 0.17 -4.28 -10.86
CA VAL A 99 0.19 -2.90 -10.37
C VAL A 99 0.43 -2.91 -8.87
N ASP A 100 1.46 -2.21 -8.41
CA ASP A 100 1.73 -2.05 -6.98
C ASP A 100 0.51 -1.36 -6.31
N PRO A 101 -0.06 -1.97 -5.25
CA PRO A 101 -1.29 -1.54 -4.58
C PRO A 101 -1.30 -0.08 -4.10
N ASP A 102 -0.14 0.51 -3.82
CA ASP A 102 -0.08 1.89 -3.33
C ASP A 102 -0.43 2.91 -4.43
N ASN A 103 -0.24 2.56 -5.71
CA ASN A 103 -0.54 3.47 -6.83
C ASN A 103 -2.04 3.74 -7.02
N PHE A 104 -2.92 2.86 -6.53
CA PHE A 104 -4.36 3.10 -6.53
C PHE A 104 -4.71 4.29 -5.63
N ARG A 105 -4.03 4.42 -4.48
CA ARG A 105 -4.21 5.55 -3.57
C ARG A 105 -3.77 6.86 -4.22
N LEU A 106 -2.63 6.85 -4.91
CA LEU A 106 -2.12 8.02 -5.63
C LEU A 106 -3.09 8.52 -6.71
N LEU A 107 -3.73 7.59 -7.43
CA LEU A 107 -4.75 7.94 -8.42
C LEU A 107 -6.03 8.45 -7.75
N GLY A 108 -6.46 7.84 -6.64
CA GLY A 108 -7.57 8.34 -5.81
C GLY A 108 -7.33 9.79 -5.36
N ASP A 109 -6.15 10.08 -4.80
CA ASP A 109 -5.76 11.44 -4.40
C ASP A 109 -5.81 12.41 -5.59
N CYS A 110 -5.34 11.99 -6.78
CA CYS A 110 -5.42 12.81 -7.98
C CYS A 110 -6.88 13.09 -8.41
N ILE A 111 -7.76 12.10 -8.34
CA ILE A 111 -9.20 12.26 -8.62
C ILE A 111 -9.79 13.28 -7.65
N THR A 112 -9.56 13.13 -6.34
CA THR A 112 -10.05 14.06 -5.31
C THR A 112 -9.58 15.50 -5.60
N ILE A 113 -8.32 15.70 -5.97
CA ILE A 113 -7.79 17.03 -6.30
C ILE A 113 -8.47 17.63 -7.55
N VAL A 114 -8.68 16.83 -8.60
CA VAL A 114 -9.35 17.32 -9.82
C VAL A 114 -10.80 17.68 -9.55
N LEU A 115 -11.52 16.87 -8.75
CA LEU A 115 -12.88 17.16 -8.33
C LEU A 115 -12.96 18.45 -7.51
N ALA A 116 -12.06 18.63 -6.54
CA ALA A 116 -11.99 19.86 -5.74
C ALA A 116 -11.77 21.10 -6.62
N ALA A 117 -10.86 21.01 -7.60
CA ALA A 117 -10.59 22.10 -8.54
C ALA A 117 -11.81 22.39 -9.44
N LYS A 118 -12.54 21.36 -9.89
CA LYS A 118 -13.72 21.50 -10.75
C LYS A 118 -14.92 22.10 -10.03
N LEU A 119 -15.20 21.63 -8.82
CA LEU A 119 -16.42 21.95 -8.08
C LEU A 119 -16.25 23.19 -7.18
N GLY A 120 -15.02 23.60 -6.89
CA GLY A 120 -14.73 24.79 -6.09
C GLY A 120 -15.42 24.74 -4.72
N THR A 121 -16.21 25.77 -4.40
CA THR A 121 -16.96 25.83 -3.14
C THR A 121 -18.05 24.75 -3.01
N GLY A 122 -18.41 24.07 -4.09
CA GLY A 122 -19.32 22.93 -4.08
C GLY A 122 -18.70 21.65 -3.52
N PHE A 123 -17.37 21.55 -3.45
CA PHE A 123 -16.67 20.43 -2.83
C PHE A 123 -16.51 20.65 -1.33
N THR A 124 -17.63 20.60 -0.61
CA THR A 124 -17.65 20.81 0.85
C THR A 124 -16.90 19.71 1.58
N VAL A 125 -16.63 19.91 2.87
CA VAL A 125 -15.94 18.92 3.71
C VAL A 125 -16.72 17.61 3.77
N GLU A 126 -18.05 17.68 3.84
CA GLU A 126 -18.93 16.52 3.89
C GLU A 126 -18.93 15.75 2.56
N VAL A 127 -18.98 16.46 1.44
CA VAL A 127 -18.89 15.87 0.10
C VAL A 127 -17.53 15.21 -0.10
N ASN A 128 -16.45 15.88 0.30
CA ASN A 128 -15.10 15.32 0.26
C ASN A 128 -14.98 14.06 1.13
N ALA A 129 -15.47 14.09 2.37
CA ALA A 129 -15.42 12.94 3.26
C ALA A 129 -16.19 11.73 2.69
N ALA A 130 -17.40 11.95 2.18
CA ALA A 130 -18.21 10.89 1.55
C ALA A 130 -17.52 10.31 0.30
N PHE A 131 -16.97 11.16 -0.57
CA PHE A 131 -16.31 10.72 -1.80
C PHE A 131 -14.94 10.07 -1.53
N GLN A 132 -14.20 10.53 -0.53
CA GLN A 132 -12.95 9.88 -0.11
C GLN A 132 -13.23 8.48 0.44
N LYS A 133 -14.25 8.32 1.29
CA LYS A 133 -14.70 7.00 1.76
C LYS A 133 -15.09 6.11 0.58
N PHE A 134 -15.81 6.64 -0.41
CA PHE A 134 -16.12 5.93 -1.67
C PHE A 134 -14.88 5.44 -2.40
N LEU A 135 -13.91 6.31 -2.66
CA LEU A 135 -12.65 5.95 -3.31
C LEU A 135 -11.88 4.91 -2.49
N ASP A 136 -11.83 5.04 -1.16
CA ASP A 136 -11.15 4.08 -0.29
C ASP A 136 -11.77 2.68 -0.38
N VAL A 137 -13.10 2.58 -0.48
CA VAL A 137 -13.80 1.30 -0.67
C VAL A 137 -13.53 0.71 -2.06
N VAL A 138 -13.54 1.53 -3.12
CA VAL A 138 -13.18 1.08 -4.49
C VAL A 138 -11.71 0.63 -4.54
N ILE A 139 -10.79 1.38 -3.94
CA ILE A 139 -9.37 1.03 -3.86
C ILE A 139 -9.20 -0.28 -3.09
N ALA A 140 -9.88 -0.47 -1.96
CA ALA A 140 -9.85 -1.72 -1.21
C ALA A 140 -10.37 -2.91 -2.05
N ALA A 141 -11.42 -2.71 -2.84
CA ALA A 141 -11.95 -3.71 -3.76
C ALA A 141 -10.93 -4.07 -4.86
N LEU A 142 -10.32 -3.07 -5.50
CA LEU A 142 -9.31 -3.28 -6.55
C LEU A 142 -8.05 -3.97 -6.01
N ARG A 143 -7.67 -3.70 -4.77
CA ARG A 143 -6.51 -4.32 -4.10
C ARG A 143 -6.77 -5.72 -3.56
N LYS A 144 -8.03 -6.19 -3.53
CA LYS A 144 -8.40 -7.45 -2.85
C LYS A 144 -7.54 -8.65 -3.27
N HIS A 145 -7.34 -8.86 -4.57
CA HIS A 145 -6.49 -9.96 -5.07
C HIS A 145 -4.99 -9.71 -4.90
N MET A 146 -4.56 -8.49 -4.58
CA MET A 146 -3.15 -8.13 -4.36
C MET A 146 -2.72 -8.37 -2.92
N VAL A 147 -3.67 -8.42 -1.99
CA VAL A 147 -3.43 -8.64 -0.56
C VAL A 147 -3.84 -10.04 -0.09
N HIS A 148 -4.51 -10.82 -0.95
CA HIS A 148 -4.83 -12.22 -0.70
C HIS A 148 -3.71 -13.14 -1.18
N PHE A 149 -3.32 -14.12 -0.39
CA PHE A 149 -2.34 -15.13 -0.79
C PHE A 149 -3.03 -16.29 -1.49
N THR A 150 -2.51 -16.72 -2.62
CA THR A 150 -2.84 -18.04 -3.19
C THR A 150 -2.33 -19.15 -2.27
N ASP A 151 -2.88 -20.37 -2.38
CA ASP A 151 -2.36 -21.53 -1.64
C ASP A 151 -0.86 -21.76 -1.89
N ALA A 152 -0.41 -21.51 -3.12
CA ALA A 152 0.99 -21.60 -3.50
C ALA A 152 1.85 -20.55 -2.76
N GLU A 153 1.41 -19.30 -2.71
CA GLU A 153 2.09 -18.24 -1.95
C GLU A 153 2.09 -18.53 -0.46
N ALA A 154 0.96 -18.92 0.13
CA ALA A 154 0.86 -19.26 1.55
C ALA A 154 1.80 -20.43 1.91
N LYS A 155 1.86 -21.46 1.07
CA LYS A 155 2.80 -22.57 1.22
C LYS A 155 4.26 -22.12 1.09
N ALA A 156 4.56 -21.26 0.13
CA ALA A 156 5.91 -20.72 -0.06
C ALA A 156 6.35 -19.88 1.15
N ILE A 157 5.49 -18.99 1.65
CA ILE A 157 5.74 -18.18 2.86
C ILE A 157 6.02 -19.09 4.07
N LYS A 158 5.18 -20.10 4.30
CA LYS A 158 5.40 -21.09 5.38
C LYS A 158 6.71 -21.87 5.21
N ALA A 159 7.07 -22.23 3.98
CA ALA A 159 8.32 -22.93 3.69
C ALA A 159 9.57 -22.08 3.93
N VAL A 160 9.52 -20.77 3.61
CA VAL A 160 10.57 -19.81 3.99
C VAL A 160 10.64 -19.73 5.51
N TRP A 161 9.50 -19.43 6.13
CA TRP A 161 9.42 -19.17 7.56
C TRP A 161 9.93 -20.34 8.40
N GLY A 162 9.61 -21.57 8.01
CA GLY A 162 10.14 -22.78 8.67
C GLY A 162 11.66 -22.95 8.62
N LYS A 163 12.36 -22.15 7.80
CA LYS A 163 13.83 -22.11 7.73
C LYS A 163 14.42 -20.83 8.33
N VAL A 164 13.59 -19.85 8.70
CA VAL A 164 14.04 -18.58 9.29
C VAL A 164 14.49 -18.82 10.73
N ASN A 165 15.75 -18.48 11.02
CA ASN A 165 16.21 -18.40 12.39
C ASN A 165 15.93 -17.00 12.95
N VAL A 166 14.90 -16.88 13.79
CA VAL A 166 14.46 -15.61 14.39
C VAL A 166 15.57 -14.96 15.23
N ASP A 167 16.40 -15.78 15.89
CA ASP A 167 17.51 -15.31 16.71
C ASP A 167 18.66 -14.70 15.92
N THR A 168 18.68 -14.92 14.60
CA THR A 168 19.70 -14.37 13.71
C THR A 168 19.12 -13.27 12.82
N VAL A 169 18.02 -13.56 12.12
CA VAL A 169 17.44 -12.63 11.13
C VAL A 169 16.91 -11.37 11.82
N GLY A 170 16.25 -11.50 12.97
CA GLY A 170 15.62 -10.38 13.67
C GLY A 170 16.63 -9.32 14.11
N PRO A 171 17.66 -9.71 14.90
CA PRO A 171 18.77 -8.81 15.26
C PRO A 171 19.45 -8.16 14.06
N GLN A 172 19.74 -8.94 13.01
CA GLN A 172 20.42 -8.43 11.81
C GLN A 172 19.56 -7.42 11.06
N ALA A 173 18.26 -7.66 10.91
CA ALA A 173 17.34 -6.75 10.23
C ALA A 173 17.19 -5.43 10.98
N LEU A 174 16.98 -5.48 12.31
CA LEU A 174 16.85 -4.26 13.10
C LEU A 174 18.17 -3.47 13.17
N ALA A 175 19.32 -4.15 13.33
CA ALA A 175 20.61 -3.49 13.27
C ALA A 175 20.83 -2.80 11.91
N ARG A 176 20.47 -3.47 10.81
CA ARG A 176 20.57 -2.92 9.46
C ARG A 176 19.68 -1.68 9.28
N LEU A 177 18.45 -1.69 9.78
CA LEU A 177 17.56 -0.53 9.80
C LEU A 177 18.24 0.67 10.49
N LEU A 178 18.76 0.47 11.70
CA LEU A 178 19.38 1.54 12.50
C LEU A 178 20.68 2.07 11.89
N ILE A 179 21.42 1.25 11.14
CA ILE A 179 22.67 1.65 10.48
C ILE A 179 22.40 2.36 9.16
N VAL A 180 21.56 1.78 8.30
CA VAL A 180 21.31 2.27 6.93
C VAL A 180 20.38 3.49 6.95
N TYR A 181 19.45 3.53 7.89
CA TYR A 181 18.43 4.57 8.02
C TYR A 181 18.52 5.22 9.42
N PRO A 182 19.60 5.99 9.70
CA PRO A 182 19.95 6.41 11.06
C PRO A 182 18.88 7.30 11.74
N TRP A 183 18.00 7.96 10.99
CA TRP A 183 16.87 8.69 11.58
C TRP A 183 15.91 7.79 12.37
N THR A 184 15.86 6.49 12.06
CA THR A 184 15.03 5.51 12.78
C THR A 184 15.51 5.31 14.22
N GLN A 185 16.76 5.64 14.54
CA GLN A 185 17.31 5.56 15.90
C GLN A 185 16.55 6.44 16.90
N ARG A 186 15.86 7.50 16.44
CA ARG A 186 15.07 8.40 17.29
C ARG A 186 14.00 7.67 18.12
N TYR A 187 13.51 6.53 17.62
CA TYR A 187 12.49 5.72 18.29
C TYR A 187 13.07 4.82 19.40
N PHE A 188 14.40 4.74 19.52
CA PHE A 188 15.09 3.77 20.36
C PHE A 188 15.99 4.43 21.41
N GLY A 189 15.65 5.62 21.90
CA GLY A 189 16.47 6.36 22.87
C GLY A 189 16.79 5.58 24.16
N ALA A 190 15.92 4.64 24.57
CA ALA A 190 16.14 3.78 25.73
C ALA A 190 17.11 2.60 25.48
N PHE A 191 17.62 2.43 24.26
CA PHE A 191 18.44 1.28 23.87
C PHE A 191 19.92 1.48 24.21
N GLY A 192 20.32 2.66 24.69
CA GLY A 192 21.70 2.96 25.06
C GLY A 192 22.52 3.39 23.84
N ASN A 193 23.78 2.93 23.75
CA ASN A 193 24.69 3.37 22.69
C ASN A 193 24.30 2.81 21.31
N LEU A 194 23.92 3.69 20.38
CA LEU A 194 23.65 3.41 18.97
C LEU A 194 24.53 4.27 18.02
N THR A 195 25.63 4.84 18.52
CA THR A 195 26.39 5.89 17.83
C THR A 195 27.15 5.43 16.58
N ASN A 196 27.39 4.13 16.42
CA ASN A 196 28.08 3.56 15.28
C ASN A 196 27.66 2.10 15.03
N ALA A 197 28.04 1.55 13.89
CA ALA A 197 27.64 0.19 13.48
C ALA A 197 28.08 -0.89 14.48
N ALA A 198 29.30 -0.82 15.03
CA ALA A 198 29.77 -1.80 16.00
C ALA A 198 28.96 -1.73 17.32
N ALA A 199 28.64 -0.52 17.78
CA ALA A 199 27.79 -0.33 18.95
C ALA A 199 26.37 -0.89 18.72
N ILE A 200 25.78 -0.66 17.55
CA ILE A 200 24.45 -1.17 17.19
C ILE A 200 24.45 -2.71 17.11
N LEU A 201 25.43 -3.30 16.40
CA LEU A 201 25.54 -4.75 16.23
C LEU A 201 25.80 -5.49 17.56
N GLY A 202 26.54 -4.88 18.48
CA GLY A 202 26.80 -5.42 19.82
C GLY A 202 25.71 -5.12 20.86
N ASN A 203 24.64 -4.39 20.50
CA ASN A 203 23.64 -3.94 21.46
C ASN A 203 22.62 -5.04 21.79
N ALA A 204 22.62 -5.51 23.04
CA ALA A 204 21.72 -6.57 23.50
C ALA A 204 20.22 -6.20 23.40
N LYS A 205 19.86 -4.91 23.56
CA LYS A 205 18.46 -4.45 23.40
C LYS A 205 18.05 -4.44 21.94
N VAL A 206 18.94 -4.06 21.02
CA VAL A 206 18.70 -4.17 19.57
C VAL A 206 18.50 -5.64 19.20
N ALA A 207 19.38 -6.53 19.65
CA ALA A 207 19.23 -7.96 19.38
C ALA A 207 17.90 -8.51 19.94
N HIS A 208 17.59 -8.23 21.21
CA HIS A 208 16.34 -8.68 21.81
C HIS A 208 15.11 -8.15 21.06
N HIS A 209 15.06 -6.84 20.77
CA HIS A 209 13.90 -6.26 20.10
C HIS A 209 13.77 -6.74 18.66
N GLY A 210 14.87 -6.95 17.94
CA GLY A 210 14.86 -7.57 16.61
C GLY A 210 14.19 -8.94 16.61
N LYS A 211 14.42 -9.76 17.65
CA LYS A 211 13.71 -11.04 17.83
C LYS A 211 12.22 -10.85 18.08
N VAL A 212 11.85 -9.87 18.91
CA VAL A 212 10.43 -9.56 19.19
C VAL A 212 9.70 -9.16 17.90
N VAL A 213 10.30 -8.25 17.13
CA VAL A 213 9.74 -7.76 15.86
C VAL A 213 9.59 -8.90 14.86
N LEU A 214 10.65 -9.67 14.63
CA LEU A 214 10.60 -10.75 13.66
C LEU A 214 9.65 -11.86 14.14
N GLY A 215 9.70 -12.26 15.41
CA GLY A 215 8.79 -13.24 15.99
C GLY A 215 7.32 -12.85 15.90
N ALA A 216 6.99 -11.55 15.90
CA ALA A 216 5.62 -11.09 15.69
C ALA A 216 5.06 -11.51 14.32
N LEU A 217 5.92 -11.65 13.29
CA LEU A 217 5.51 -12.10 11.95
C LEU A 217 4.90 -13.50 11.95
N ASP A 218 5.22 -14.35 12.94
CA ASP A 218 4.69 -15.71 13.02
C ASP A 218 3.15 -15.72 12.99
N LYS A 219 2.49 -14.77 13.68
CA LYS A 219 1.03 -14.66 13.66
C LYS A 219 0.46 -14.50 12.25
N ALA A 220 1.14 -13.70 11.41
CA ALA A 220 0.71 -13.50 10.03
C ALA A 220 1.00 -14.73 9.15
N VAL A 221 2.05 -15.49 9.45
CA VAL A 221 2.37 -16.74 8.73
C VAL A 221 1.38 -17.85 9.07
N GLN A 222 0.96 -17.96 10.33
CA GLN A 222 0.02 -18.98 10.78
C GLN A 222 -1.41 -18.69 10.32
N ASP A 223 -1.80 -17.41 10.33
CA ASP A 223 -3.15 -16.96 9.97
C ASP A 223 -3.11 -15.81 8.94
N PRO A 224 -2.79 -16.14 7.67
CA PRO A 224 -2.61 -15.15 6.60
C PRO A 224 -3.92 -14.50 6.14
N GLU A 225 -5.08 -15.07 6.48
CA GLU A 225 -6.40 -14.53 6.11
C GLU A 225 -6.83 -13.37 7.03
N HIS A 226 -6.36 -13.34 8.28
CA HIS A 226 -6.78 -12.36 9.28
C HIS A 226 -5.66 -11.42 9.75
N ILE A 227 -4.63 -11.19 8.93
CA ILE A 227 -3.46 -10.34 9.28
C ILE A 227 -3.90 -8.97 9.84
N THR A 228 -4.85 -8.28 9.19
CA THR A 228 -5.33 -6.97 9.67
C THR A 228 -5.88 -7.03 11.10
N ALA A 229 -6.70 -8.05 11.41
CA ALA A 229 -7.27 -8.22 12.74
C ALA A 229 -6.19 -8.60 13.76
N ASN A 230 -5.29 -9.53 13.39
CA ASN A 230 -4.21 -10.03 14.24
C ASN A 230 -3.21 -8.95 14.67
N TYR A 231 -3.09 -7.88 13.89
CA TYR A 231 -2.16 -6.77 14.14
C TYR A 231 -2.84 -5.48 14.61
N ALA A 232 -4.16 -5.47 14.84
CA ALA A 232 -4.90 -4.25 15.20
C ALA A 232 -4.31 -3.54 16.44
N SER A 233 -4.04 -4.28 17.52
CA SER A 233 -3.44 -3.71 18.74
C SER A 233 -2.00 -3.24 18.54
N LEU A 234 -1.24 -3.88 17.65
CA LEU A 234 0.11 -3.41 17.30
C LEU A 234 0.04 -2.14 16.46
N SER A 235 -0.91 -2.07 15.52
CA SER A 235 -1.19 -0.88 14.70
C SER A 235 -1.51 0.33 15.61
N GLU A 236 -2.44 0.15 16.56
CA GLU A 236 -2.79 1.17 17.55
C GLU A 236 -1.61 1.57 18.43
N LEU A 237 -0.84 0.60 18.93
CA LEU A 237 0.36 0.87 19.73
C LEU A 237 1.35 1.76 18.96
N HIS A 238 1.64 1.42 17.70
CA HIS A 238 2.60 2.17 16.91
C HIS A 238 2.08 3.56 16.52
N SER A 239 0.80 3.70 16.21
CA SER A 239 0.22 4.98 15.79
C SER A 239 -0.02 5.94 16.96
N THR A 240 -0.67 5.47 18.02
CA THR A 240 -1.20 6.34 19.09
C THR A 240 -0.24 6.56 20.24
N LYS A 241 0.73 5.66 20.46
CA LYS A 241 1.64 5.71 21.61
C LYS A 241 3.10 5.87 21.22
N LEU A 242 3.55 5.13 20.21
CA LEU A 242 4.95 5.20 19.75
C LEU A 242 5.17 6.28 18.70
N HIS A 243 4.11 6.72 18.01
CA HIS A 243 4.14 7.71 16.93
C HIS A 243 5.24 7.43 15.90
N VAL A 244 5.37 6.16 15.51
CA VAL A 244 6.30 5.78 14.45
C VAL A 244 5.80 6.34 13.14
N ASP A 245 6.64 6.99 12.34
CA ASP A 245 6.20 7.42 11.03
C ASP A 245 5.96 6.16 10.17
N PRO A 246 4.74 5.99 9.61
CA PRO A 246 4.32 4.75 8.96
C PRO A 246 5.21 4.33 7.77
N ASP A 247 5.97 5.26 7.19
CA ASP A 247 6.88 4.94 6.08
C ASP A 247 8.08 4.11 6.56
N ASN A 248 8.45 4.17 7.84
CA ASN A 248 9.57 3.39 8.39
C ASN A 248 9.27 1.88 8.45
N PHE A 249 8.01 1.45 8.41
CA PHE A 249 7.67 0.02 8.36
C PHE A 249 8.19 -0.63 7.07
N ARG A 250 8.15 0.10 5.94
CA ARG A 250 8.66 -0.38 4.65
C ARG A 250 10.17 -0.55 4.69
N LEU A 251 10.89 0.38 5.30
CA LEU A 251 12.35 0.31 5.47
C LEU A 251 12.78 -0.94 6.25
N LEU A 252 12.02 -1.30 7.29
CA LEU A 252 12.27 -2.52 8.04
C LEU A 252 11.94 -3.78 7.22
N GLY A 253 10.84 -3.78 6.47
CA GLY A 253 10.50 -4.87 5.54
C GLY A 253 11.60 -5.13 4.51
N ASP A 254 12.18 -4.07 3.94
CA ASP A 254 13.33 -4.16 3.03
C ASP A 254 14.55 -4.75 3.73
N CYS A 255 14.85 -4.32 4.97
CA CYS A 255 15.96 -4.86 5.75
C CYS A 255 15.78 -6.34 6.06
N ILE A 256 14.57 -6.79 6.41
CA ILE A 256 14.24 -8.21 6.62
C ILE A 256 14.51 -8.98 5.33
N THR A 257 14.01 -8.50 4.20
CA THR A 257 14.18 -9.17 2.90
C THR A 257 15.64 -9.31 2.50
N ILE A 258 16.45 -8.25 2.70
CA ILE A 258 17.89 -8.30 2.41
C ILE A 258 18.59 -9.34 3.29
N VAL A 259 18.24 -9.43 4.57
CA VAL A 259 18.83 -10.42 5.48
C VAL A 259 18.43 -11.85 5.08
N LEU A 260 17.17 -12.07 4.71
CA LEU A 260 16.72 -13.38 4.21
C LEU A 260 17.45 -13.77 2.92
N ALA A 261 17.60 -12.84 1.98
CA ALA A 261 18.34 -13.07 0.75
C ALA A 261 19.81 -13.44 1.03
N ALA A 262 20.45 -12.75 1.99
CA ALA A 262 21.82 -13.07 2.40
C ALA A 262 21.96 -14.46 3.04
N GLN A 263 20.96 -14.89 3.84
CA GLN A 263 21.00 -16.20 4.50
C GLN A 263 20.68 -17.37 3.57
N PHE A 264 19.73 -17.18 2.66
CA PHE A 264 19.28 -18.26 1.77
C PHE A 264 20.07 -18.32 0.46
N GLY A 265 20.78 -17.24 0.09
CA GLY A 265 21.59 -17.19 -1.13
C GLY A 265 20.76 -17.55 -2.37
N THR A 266 21.26 -18.50 -3.16
CA THR A 266 20.57 -18.98 -4.38
C THR A 266 19.24 -19.67 -4.11
N SER A 267 18.95 -20.06 -2.86
CA SER A 267 17.65 -20.63 -2.48
C SER A 267 16.55 -19.58 -2.31
N PHE A 268 16.90 -18.29 -2.24
CA PHE A 268 15.93 -17.19 -2.25
C PHE A 268 15.58 -16.81 -3.69
N THR A 269 14.79 -17.67 -4.34
CA THR A 269 14.43 -17.47 -5.75
C THR A 269 13.58 -16.21 -5.94
N VAL A 270 13.41 -15.77 -7.19
CA VAL A 270 12.60 -14.58 -7.51
C VAL A 270 11.16 -14.76 -7.07
N GLU A 271 10.61 -15.96 -7.23
CA GLU A 271 9.23 -16.30 -6.82
C GLU A 271 9.09 -16.27 -5.30
N LEU A 272 10.12 -16.76 -4.59
CA LEU A 272 10.13 -16.76 -3.13
C LEU A 272 10.25 -15.35 -2.56
N ASN A 273 11.10 -14.53 -3.17
CA ASN A 273 11.21 -13.12 -2.85
C ASN A 273 9.89 -12.39 -3.11
N ALA A 274 9.25 -12.61 -4.26
CA ALA A 274 7.97 -11.98 -4.58
C ALA A 274 6.86 -12.35 -3.58
N ALA A 275 6.75 -13.64 -3.23
CA ALA A 275 5.77 -14.09 -2.23
C ALA A 275 6.05 -13.49 -0.84
N PHE A 276 7.31 -13.42 -0.42
CA PHE A 276 7.67 -12.87 0.89
C PHE A 276 7.56 -11.34 0.95
N GLN A 277 7.85 -10.64 -0.15
CA GLN A 277 7.62 -9.21 -0.28
C GLN A 277 6.13 -8.88 -0.17
N LYS A 278 5.29 -9.59 -0.91
CA LYS A 278 3.83 -9.48 -0.79
C LYS A 278 3.37 -9.73 0.66
N PHE A 279 3.94 -10.74 1.33
CA PHE A 279 3.67 -11.02 2.73
C PHE A 279 3.98 -9.83 3.64
N LEU A 280 5.17 -9.25 3.52
CA LEU A 280 5.58 -8.08 4.29
C LEU A 280 4.69 -6.86 3.98
N ASP A 281 4.35 -6.62 2.72
CA ASP A 281 3.47 -5.52 2.31
C ASP A 281 2.09 -5.61 2.98
N VAL A 282 1.52 -6.82 3.08
CA VAL A 282 0.24 -7.05 3.77
C VAL A 282 0.36 -6.80 5.27
N VAL A 283 1.46 -7.25 5.91
CA VAL A 283 1.73 -6.97 7.34
C VAL A 283 1.92 -5.47 7.58
N ILE A 284 2.66 -4.78 6.71
CA ILE A 284 2.89 -3.33 6.79
C ILE A 284 1.56 -2.59 6.64
N ALA A 285 0.71 -2.98 5.68
CA ALA A 285 -0.62 -2.40 5.51
C ALA A 285 -1.48 -2.54 6.78
N ALA A 286 -1.43 -3.71 7.45
CA ALA A 286 -2.12 -3.92 8.71
C ALA A 286 -1.58 -3.02 9.84
N LEU A 287 -0.25 -2.87 9.96
CA LEU A 287 0.39 -2.00 10.94
C LEU A 287 0.13 -0.50 10.71
N ARG A 288 -0.19 -0.11 9.48
CA ARG A 288 -0.54 1.27 9.12
C ARG A 288 -2.03 1.58 9.31
N LYS A 289 -2.86 0.57 9.61
CA LYS A 289 -4.32 0.71 9.57
C LYS A 289 -4.88 1.76 10.53
N GLN A 290 -4.28 1.93 11.72
CA GLN A 290 -4.76 2.88 12.74
C GLN A 290 -4.07 4.25 12.70
N TYR A 291 -3.43 4.61 11.58
CA TYR A 291 -2.84 5.95 11.38
C TYR A 291 -3.81 6.94 10.75
N HIS A 292 -4.95 6.47 10.25
CA HIS A 292 -5.93 7.24 9.49
C HIS A 292 -7.35 6.82 9.87
#